data_AF-G2LIP2-F1
#
_entry.id   AF-G2LIP2-F1
#
_cell.length_a   1.000
_cell.length_b   1.000
_cell.length_c   1.000
_cell.angle_alpha   90.00
_cell.angle_beta   90.00
_cell.angle_gamma   90.00
#
_symmetry.space_group_name_H-M   'P 1'
#
loop_
_entity.id
_entity.type
_entity.pdbx_description
1 polymer ?
#
loop_
_entity_poly.entity_id
_entity_poly.type
_entity_poly.pdbx_seq_one_letter_code
_entity_poly.pdbx_strand_id
1 'polypeptide(L)'
;MAHGWLMAPFLVQGGAMLWDEFWFHRRRGLGRWERLGHPLDTLTVLVCYAIVLWVPYSPTALAWYAGCAVFSMLFVTKDEFVHARACSAGEHWLHALLFLLHPLTLAAAALIWMDMPQGAGAWRDVLVGTFVIVTAFGCYQLLYWNLWRGRKGCLPE
;
A
#
# COMPACT_ATOMS: atom_id res chain seq x y z
N MET A 1 -1.31 -7.05 25.83
CA MET A 1 -1.22 -6.76 24.39
C MET A 1 -0.59 -7.96 23.67
N ALA A 2 -1.30 -9.09 23.55
CA ALA A 2 -0.72 -10.36 23.09
C ALA A 2 -0.38 -10.43 21.59
N HIS A 3 -0.75 -9.41 20.81
CA HIS A 3 -0.64 -9.42 19.35
C HIS A 3 0.15 -8.25 18.76
N GLY A 4 1.02 -7.58 19.55
CA GLY A 4 1.80 -6.42 19.09
C GLY A 4 2.65 -6.69 17.84
N TRP A 5 3.03 -7.94 17.59
CA TRP A 5 3.74 -8.36 16.38
C TRP A 5 2.95 -8.14 15.08
N LEU A 6 1.61 -8.05 15.14
CA LEU A 6 0.76 -7.70 13.99
C LEU A 6 1.02 -6.29 13.47
N MET A 7 1.66 -5.42 14.26
CA MET A 7 2.09 -4.09 13.79
C MET A 7 3.30 -4.14 12.86
N ALA A 8 4.14 -5.17 12.97
CA ALA A 8 5.43 -5.19 12.30
C ALA A 8 5.30 -5.09 10.76
N PRO A 9 4.39 -5.82 10.08
CA PRO A 9 4.22 -5.68 8.63
C PRO A 9 3.87 -4.26 8.20
N PHE A 10 2.95 -3.59 8.90
CA PHE A 10 2.55 -2.21 8.60
C PHE A 10 3.73 -1.23 8.73
N LEU A 11 4.49 -1.33 9.83
CA LEU A 11 5.60 -0.41 10.10
C LEU A 11 6.75 -0.63 9.12
N VAL A 12 7.10 -1.88 8.84
CA VAL A 12 8.19 -2.22 7.92
C VAL A 12 7.81 -1.87 6.49
N GLN A 13 6.58 -2.16 6.06
CA GLN A 13 6.09 -1.76 4.74
C GLN A 13 6.05 -0.24 4.59
N GLY A 14 5.50 0.48 5.58
CA GLY A 14 5.48 1.94 5.57
C GLY A 14 6.88 2.54 5.47
N GLY A 15 7.83 2.05 6.26
CA GLY A 15 9.22 2.49 6.20
C GLY A 15 9.88 2.23 4.83
N ALA A 16 9.66 1.04 4.26
CA ALA A 16 10.16 0.68 2.94
C ALA A 16 9.55 1.57 1.83
N MET A 17 8.24 1.83 1.88
CA MET A 17 7.55 2.72 0.93
C MET A 17 8.05 4.17 1.03
N LEU A 18 8.29 4.67 2.24
CA LEU A 18 8.85 6.01 2.43
C LEU A 18 10.28 6.11 1.88
N TRP A 19 11.10 5.07 2.09
CA TRP A 19 12.44 5.02 1.53
C TRP A 19 12.40 5.02 0.00
N ASP A 20 11.54 4.18 -0.60
CA ASP A 20 11.34 4.12 -2.05
C ASP A 20 10.96 5.49 -2.64
N GLU A 21 9.93 6.11 -2.06
CA GLU A 21 9.41 7.39 -2.52
C GLU A 21 10.42 8.55 -2.36
N PHE A 22 11.02 8.70 -1.18
CA PHE A 22 11.84 9.87 -0.90
C PHE A 22 13.30 9.73 -1.34
N TRP A 23 13.79 8.51 -1.55
CA TRP A 23 15.13 8.26 -2.07
C TRP A 23 15.11 7.92 -3.56
N PHE A 24 14.53 6.78 -3.95
CA PHE A 24 14.61 6.26 -5.31
C PHE A 24 13.78 7.09 -6.28
N HIS A 25 12.47 7.26 -6.04
CA HIS A 25 11.61 8.03 -6.96
C HIS A 25 12.06 9.48 -7.07
N ARG A 26 12.40 10.15 -5.96
CA ARG A 26 12.87 11.54 -6.02
C ARG A 26 14.13 11.69 -6.88
N ARG A 27 15.09 10.75 -6.77
CA ARG A 27 16.34 10.75 -7.53
C ARG A 27 16.14 10.40 -9.01
N ARG A 28 15.42 9.31 -9.32
CA ARG A 28 15.17 8.81 -10.68
C ARG A 28 14.15 9.65 -11.45
N GLY A 29 13.20 10.25 -10.75
CA GLY A 29 11.95 10.66 -11.34
C GLY A 29 10.94 9.51 -11.36
N LEU A 30 9.72 9.81 -11.82
CA LEU A 30 8.64 8.83 -11.88
C LEU A 30 7.97 8.90 -13.27
N GLY A 31 7.93 7.76 -13.96
CA GLY A 31 7.39 7.66 -15.32
C GLY A 31 5.88 7.91 -15.37
N ARG A 32 5.31 8.11 -16.57
CA ARG A 32 3.85 8.33 -16.73
C ARG A 32 3.03 7.15 -16.21
N TRP A 33 3.50 5.93 -16.47
CA TRP A 33 2.82 4.70 -16.06
C TRP A 33 2.79 4.55 -14.54
N GLU A 34 3.92 4.76 -13.86
CA GLU A 34 4.03 4.69 -12.40
C GLU A 34 3.18 5.78 -11.73
N ARG A 35 3.13 6.99 -12.31
CA ARG A 35 2.34 8.12 -11.79
C ARG A 35 0.84 7.87 -11.74
N LEU A 36 0.32 7.03 -12.63
CA LEU A 36 -1.09 6.59 -12.63
C LEU A 36 -1.25 5.25 -11.91
N GLY A 37 -0.26 4.36 -12.03
CA GLY A 37 -0.21 3.06 -11.38
C GLY A 37 -0.30 3.18 -9.87
N HIS A 38 0.59 3.96 -9.24
CA HIS A 38 0.69 4.01 -7.77
C HIS A 38 -0.60 4.49 -7.08
N PRO A 39 -1.32 5.52 -7.59
CA PRO A 39 -2.65 5.86 -7.05
C PRO A 39 -3.67 4.73 -7.19
N LEU A 40 -3.65 3.97 -8.29
CA LEU A 40 -4.54 2.81 -8.47
C LEU A 40 -4.16 1.67 -7.53
N ASP A 41 -2.87 1.41 -7.32
CA ASP A 41 -2.39 0.43 -6.35
C ASP A 41 -2.87 0.79 -4.95
N THR A 42 -2.69 2.05 -4.56
CA THR A 42 -3.18 2.59 -3.29
C THR A 42 -4.69 2.39 -3.15
N LEU A 43 -5.46 2.67 -4.22
CA LEU A 43 -6.91 2.47 -4.20
C LEU A 43 -7.29 1.01 -3.95
N THR A 44 -6.61 0.04 -4.57
CA THR A 44 -6.90 -1.39 -4.33
C THR A 44 -6.69 -1.78 -2.86
N VAL A 45 -5.68 -1.20 -2.20
CA VAL A 45 -5.41 -1.40 -0.76
C VAL A 45 -6.46 -0.71 0.10
N LEU A 46 -6.84 0.53 -0.25
CA LEU A 46 -7.89 1.25 0.47
C LEU A 46 -9.23 0.54 0.42
N VAL A 47 -9.55 -0.15 -0.68
CA VAL A 47 -10.74 -1.02 -0.75
C VAL A 47 -10.64 -2.15 0.27
N CYS A 48 -9.48 -2.81 0.40
CA CYS A 48 -9.26 -3.85 1.41
C CYS A 48 -9.44 -3.28 2.84
N TYR A 49 -8.83 -2.13 3.12
CA TYR A 49 -8.99 -1.47 4.42
C TYR A 49 -10.42 -1.01 4.69
N ALA A 50 -11.13 -0.59 3.65
CA ALA A 50 -12.53 -0.20 3.78
C ALA A 50 -13.42 -1.38 4.22
N ILE A 51 -13.17 -2.57 3.67
CA ILE A 51 -13.88 -3.78 4.08
C ILE A 51 -13.65 -4.06 5.56
N VAL A 52 -12.40 -4.11 6.03
CA VAL A 52 -12.11 -4.43 7.45
C VAL A 52 -12.60 -3.34 8.42
N LEU A 53 -12.71 -2.08 7.98
CA LEU A 53 -13.16 -0.98 8.83
C LEU A 53 -14.68 -0.85 8.94
N TRP A 54 -15.41 -1.14 7.86
CA TRP A 54 -16.84 -0.82 7.76
C TRP A 54 -17.75 -2.02 7.52
N VAL A 55 -17.21 -3.19 7.18
CA VAL A 55 -18.01 -4.42 7.02
C VAL A 55 -17.87 -5.28 8.27
N PRO A 56 -18.99 -5.70 8.92
CA PRO A 56 -18.94 -6.65 10.02
C PRO A 56 -18.29 -7.97 9.58
N TYR A 57 -17.45 -8.53 10.45
CA TYR A 57 -16.83 -9.83 10.17
C TYR A 57 -17.90 -10.93 9.99
N SER A 58 -17.76 -11.68 8.90
CA SER A 58 -18.51 -12.89 8.58
C SER A 58 -17.71 -13.74 7.59
N PRO A 59 -17.97 -15.05 7.46
CA PRO A 59 -17.29 -15.89 6.46
C PRO A 59 -17.43 -15.36 5.03
N THR A 60 -18.58 -14.81 4.67
CA THR A 60 -18.82 -14.21 3.35
C THR A 60 -18.00 -12.93 3.16
N ALA A 61 -17.97 -12.04 4.15
CA ALA A 61 -17.18 -10.82 4.08
C ALA A 61 -15.67 -11.13 4.02
N LEU A 62 -15.20 -12.17 4.72
CA LEU A 62 -13.83 -12.66 4.62
C LEU A 62 -13.50 -13.14 3.21
N ALA A 63 -14.42 -13.84 2.54
CA ALA A 63 -14.22 -14.26 1.15
C ALA A 63 -14.11 -13.05 0.19
N TRP A 64 -14.95 -12.02 0.37
CA TRP A 64 -14.83 -10.77 -0.39
C TRP A 64 -13.51 -10.05 -0.13
N TYR A 65 -13.11 -9.93 1.13
CA TYR A 65 -11.81 -9.36 1.52
C TYR A 65 -10.66 -10.13 0.85
N ALA A 66 -10.66 -11.46 0.94
CA ALA A 66 -9.63 -12.29 0.33
C ALA A 66 -9.57 -12.10 -1.19
N GLY A 67 -10.72 -12.01 -1.87
CA GLY A 67 -10.79 -11.69 -3.29
C GLY A 67 -10.18 -10.34 -3.63
N CYS A 68 -10.53 -9.29 -2.89
CA CYS A 68 -9.95 -7.95 -3.05
C CYS A 68 -8.44 -7.91 -2.75
N ALA A 69 -8.00 -8.62 -1.71
CA ALA A 69 -6.60 -8.71 -1.34
C ALA A 69 -5.79 -9.42 -2.44
N VAL A 70 -6.25 -10.56 -2.95
CA VAL A 70 -5.62 -11.27 -4.07
C VAL A 70 -5.57 -10.39 -5.30
N PHE A 71 -6.67 -9.70 -5.62
CA PHE A 71 -6.67 -8.73 -6.71
C PHE A 71 -5.63 -7.63 -6.50
N SER A 72 -5.55 -7.02 -5.32
CA SER A 72 -4.53 -6.00 -5.00
C SER A 72 -3.11 -6.54 -5.15
N MET A 73 -2.84 -7.75 -4.64
CA MET A 73 -1.54 -8.42 -4.76
C MET A 73 -1.15 -8.66 -6.22
N LEU A 74 -2.08 -9.13 -7.06
CA LEU A 74 -1.83 -9.32 -8.49
C LEU A 74 -1.70 -8.00 -9.22
N PHE A 75 -2.51 -7.00 -8.87
CA PHE A 75 -2.55 -5.72 -9.54
C PHE A 75 -1.20 -4.99 -9.44
N VAL A 76 -0.55 -5.00 -8.27
CA VAL A 76 0.77 -4.38 -8.10
C VAL A 76 1.89 -5.06 -8.91
N THR A 77 1.73 -6.34 -9.29
CA THR A 77 2.77 -7.02 -10.10
C THR A 77 2.93 -6.43 -11.49
N LYS A 78 1.95 -5.64 -11.98
CA LYS A 78 2.06 -4.91 -13.24
C LYS A 78 3.28 -3.99 -13.28
N ASP A 79 3.73 -3.49 -12.13
CA ASP A 79 4.81 -2.52 -12.08
C ASP A 79 6.17 -3.16 -12.35
N GLU A 80 6.29 -4.49 -12.20
CA GLU A 80 7.54 -5.20 -12.46
C GLU A 80 8.01 -5.02 -13.92
N PHE A 81 7.09 -4.90 -14.87
CA PHE A 81 7.45 -4.60 -16.26
C PHE A 81 8.14 -3.24 -16.40
N VAL A 82 7.77 -2.25 -15.58
CA VAL A 82 8.42 -0.93 -15.56
C VAL A 82 9.71 -1.01 -14.75
N HIS A 83 9.68 -1.64 -13.58
CA HIS A 83 10.82 -1.77 -12.69
C HIS A 83 12.00 -2.41 -13.41
N ALA A 84 11.79 -3.55 -14.10
CA ALA A 84 12.80 -4.29 -14.84
C ALA A 84 13.64 -3.46 -15.84
N ARG A 85 13.11 -2.30 -16.28
CA ARG A 85 13.77 -1.39 -17.22
C ARG A 85 14.34 -0.15 -16.56
N ALA A 86 13.72 0.32 -15.48
CA ALA A 86 13.98 1.64 -14.90
C ALA A 86 14.74 1.60 -13.57
N CYS A 87 14.59 0.51 -12.81
CA CYS A 87 15.08 0.44 -11.44
C CYS A 87 16.54 -0.01 -11.39
N SER A 88 17.29 0.59 -10.46
CA SER A 88 18.61 0.08 -10.09
C SER A 88 18.47 -1.24 -9.32
N ALA A 89 19.55 -2.02 -9.18
CA ALA A 89 19.53 -3.27 -8.43
C ALA A 89 19.04 -3.10 -6.97
N GLY A 90 19.39 -1.98 -6.32
CA GLY A 90 18.95 -1.68 -4.95
C GLY A 90 17.45 -1.33 -4.87
N GLU A 91 16.93 -0.62 -5.87
CA GLU A 91 15.49 -0.29 -5.97
C GLU A 91 14.68 -1.56 -6.23
N HIS A 92 15.14 -2.42 -7.15
CA HIS A 92 14.54 -3.74 -7.39
C HIS A 92 14.48 -4.62 -6.15
N TRP A 93 15.56 -4.67 -5.37
CA TRP A 93 15.57 -5.43 -4.12
C TRP A 93 14.53 -4.91 -3.12
N LEU A 94 14.40 -3.58 -3.01
CA LEU A 94 13.40 -2.95 -2.16
C LEU A 94 11.98 -3.27 -2.63
N HIS A 95 11.73 -3.26 -3.94
CA HIS A 95 10.44 -3.63 -4.52
C HIS A 95 10.11 -5.11 -4.28
N ALA A 96 11.08 -6.01 -4.40
CA ALA A 96 10.89 -7.42 -4.04
C ALA A 96 10.52 -7.58 -2.56
N LEU A 97 11.15 -6.82 -1.66
CA LEU A 97 10.78 -6.80 -0.25
C LEU A 97 9.35 -6.26 -0.05
N LEU A 98 8.97 -5.19 -0.73
CA LEU A 98 7.61 -4.64 -0.69
C LEU A 98 6.56 -5.64 -1.19
N PHE A 99 6.85 -6.41 -2.25
CA PHE A 99 5.98 -7.49 -2.72
C PHE A 99 5.79 -8.61 -1.68
N LEU A 100 6.81 -8.91 -0.86
CA LEU A 100 6.69 -9.86 0.24
C LEU A 100 5.92 -9.27 1.44
N LEU A 101 6.09 -7.99 1.72
CA LEU A 101 5.41 -7.33 2.84
C LEU A 101 3.93 -7.11 2.58
N HIS A 102 3.54 -6.87 1.33
CA HIS A 102 2.16 -6.61 0.93
C HIS A 102 1.16 -7.69 1.39
N PRO A 103 1.34 -8.99 1.07
CA PRO A 103 0.46 -10.05 1.59
C PRO A 103 0.49 -10.13 3.12
N LEU A 104 1.63 -9.87 3.77
CA LEU A 104 1.74 -9.93 5.23
C LEU A 104 0.96 -8.80 5.91
N THR A 105 0.99 -7.60 5.34
CA THR A 105 0.22 -6.44 5.82
C THR A 105 -1.28 -6.67 5.66
N LEU A 106 -1.70 -7.17 4.50
CA LEU A 106 -3.12 -7.52 4.28
C LEU A 106 -3.57 -8.70 5.16
N ALA A 107 -2.72 -9.70 5.40
CA ALA A 107 -3.02 -10.78 6.33
C ALA A 107 -3.13 -10.27 7.77
N ALA A 108 -2.22 -9.39 8.20
CA ALA A 108 -2.27 -8.78 9.52
C ALA A 108 -3.56 -7.97 9.73
N ALA A 109 -4.00 -7.22 8.71
CA ALA A 109 -5.27 -6.50 8.76
C ALA A 109 -6.48 -7.44 8.92
N ALA A 110 -6.48 -8.57 8.21
CA ALA A 110 -7.54 -9.58 8.35
C ALA A 110 -7.56 -10.22 9.74
N LEU A 111 -6.38 -10.58 10.28
CA LEU A 111 -6.26 -11.15 11.63
C LEU A 111 -6.72 -10.16 12.70
N ILE A 112 -6.35 -8.89 12.57
CA ILE A 112 -6.85 -7.82 13.43
C ILE A 112 -8.39 -7.72 13.34
N TRP A 113 -8.95 -7.77 12.13
CA TRP A 113 -10.39 -7.69 11.91
C TRP A 113 -11.15 -8.88 12.51
N MET A 114 -10.60 -10.09 12.41
CA MET A 114 -11.16 -11.32 13.01
C MET A 114 -11.17 -11.29 14.54
N ASP A 115 -10.17 -10.67 15.15
CA ASP A 115 -9.99 -10.59 16.61
C ASP A 115 -10.72 -9.39 17.24
N MET A 116 -11.29 -8.49 16.43
CA MET A 116 -11.90 -7.24 16.90
C MET A 116 -13.39 -7.41 17.23
N PRO A 117 -13.82 -7.21 18.50
CA PRO A 117 -15.25 -7.06 18.81
C PRO A 117 -15.80 -5.82 18.11
N GLN A 118 -17.05 -5.87 17.64
CA GLN A 118 -17.71 -4.72 17.03
C GLN A 118 -17.78 -3.56 18.05
N GLY A 119 -17.02 -2.48 17.83
CA GLY A 119 -17.27 -1.17 18.45
C GLY A 119 -16.19 -0.52 19.31
N ALA A 120 -15.13 -1.20 19.79
CA ALA A 120 -14.10 -0.52 20.58
C ALA A 120 -12.84 -1.36 20.76
N GLY A 121 -11.72 -0.93 20.17
CA GLY A 121 -10.42 -1.49 20.50
C GLY A 121 -9.30 -0.69 19.85
N ALA A 122 -8.15 -0.58 20.52
CA ALA A 122 -6.95 0.09 20.02
C ALA A 122 -6.53 -0.40 18.61
N TRP A 123 -6.87 -1.64 18.27
CA TRP A 123 -6.66 -2.20 16.94
C TRP A 123 -7.52 -1.55 15.84
N ARG A 124 -8.72 -1.08 16.17
CA ARG A 124 -9.51 -0.27 15.25
C ARG A 124 -8.81 1.03 14.94
N ASP A 125 -8.27 1.69 15.97
CA ASP A 125 -7.53 2.95 15.82
C ASP A 125 -6.28 2.76 14.96
N VAL A 126 -5.59 1.63 15.11
CA VAL A 126 -4.49 1.23 14.21
C VAL A 126 -4.97 1.14 12.76
N LEU A 127 -6.04 0.40 12.48
CA LEU A 127 -6.55 0.25 11.11
C LEU A 127 -7.03 1.59 10.53
N VAL A 128 -7.69 2.42 11.32
CA VAL A 128 -8.11 3.78 10.91
C VAL A 128 -6.88 4.65 10.63
N GLY A 129 -5.88 4.63 11.51
CA GLY A 129 -4.63 5.35 11.33
C GLY A 129 -3.91 4.93 10.05
N THR A 130 -3.80 3.61 9.81
CA THR A 130 -3.24 3.06 8.56
C THR A 130 -4.04 3.51 7.34
N PHE A 131 -5.38 3.43 7.37
CA PHE A 131 -6.23 3.90 6.27
C PHE A 131 -6.00 5.39 5.95
N VAL A 132 -5.94 6.24 6.98
CA VAL A 132 -5.68 7.67 6.83
C VAL A 132 -4.28 7.93 6.26
N ILE A 133 -3.26 7.27 6.79
CA ILE A 133 -1.87 7.43 6.32
C ILE A 133 -1.73 6.98 4.86
N VAL A 134 -2.30 5.83 4.50
CA VAL A 134 -2.26 5.31 3.11
C VAL A 134 -3.03 6.23 2.16
N THR A 135 -4.17 6.76 2.59
CA THR A 135 -4.93 7.77 1.83
C THR A 135 -4.09 9.04 1.63
N ALA A 136 -3.49 9.56 2.70
CA ALA A 136 -2.65 10.75 2.65
C ALA A 136 -1.43 10.54 1.73
N PHE A 137 -0.80 9.37 1.79
CA PHE A 137 0.31 9.00 0.93
C PHE A 137 -0.10 8.92 -0.55
N GLY A 138 -1.22 8.26 -0.86
CA GLY A 138 -1.76 8.20 -2.23
C GLY A 138 -2.13 9.58 -2.78
N CYS A 139 -2.78 10.42 -1.95
CA CYS A 139 -3.07 11.81 -2.30
C CYS A 139 -1.77 12.60 -2.55
N TYR A 140 -0.77 12.45 -1.68
CA TYR A 140 0.53 13.08 -1.88
C TYR A 140 1.15 12.63 -3.22
N GLN A 141 1.19 11.34 -3.54
CA GLN A 141 1.76 10.85 -4.80
C GLN A 141 1.01 11.40 -6.01
N LEU A 142 -0.34 11.36 -5.97
CA LEU A 142 -1.19 11.90 -7.02
C LEU A 142 -0.89 13.39 -7.26
N LEU A 143 -0.95 14.21 -6.20
CA LEU A 143 -0.77 15.66 -6.29
C LEU A 143 0.67 16.04 -6.65
N TYR A 144 1.66 15.46 -5.97
CA TYR A 144 3.06 15.82 -6.16
C TYR A 144 3.54 15.45 -7.57
N TRP A 145 3.29 14.23 -8.02
CA TRP A 145 3.85 13.74 -9.29
C TRP A 145 3.03 14.15 -10.52
N ASN A 146 1.70 14.24 -10.41
CA ASN A 146 0.86 14.60 -11.55
C ASN A 146 0.64 16.11 -11.65
N LEU A 147 0.42 16.82 -10.53
CA LEU A 147 0.09 18.25 -10.57
C LEU A 147 1.30 19.16 -10.39
N TRP A 148 2.20 18.86 -9.45
CA TRP A 148 3.35 19.73 -9.21
C TRP A 148 4.52 19.43 -10.14
N ARG A 149 5.16 18.27 -10.01
CA ARG A 149 6.36 17.92 -10.78
C ARG A 149 6.03 17.74 -12.27
N GLY A 150 4.83 17.25 -12.59
CA GLY A 150 4.32 17.15 -13.95
C GLY A 150 4.25 18.49 -14.70
N ARG A 151 3.90 19.60 -14.01
CA ARG A 151 3.85 20.94 -14.62
C ARG A 151 5.22 21.56 -14.88
N LYS A 152 6.27 21.14 -14.16
CA LYS A 152 7.60 21.71 -14.30
C LYS A 152 8.37 21.20 -15.52
N GLY A 153 7.83 20.26 -16.31
CA GLY A 153 8.49 19.74 -17.52
C GLY A 153 9.82 19.02 -17.29
N CYS A 154 10.23 18.82 -16.04
CA CYS A 154 11.53 18.23 -15.66
C CYS A 154 11.51 16.70 -15.60
N LEU A 155 10.85 16.00 -16.53
CA LEU A 155 10.73 14.54 -16.45
C LEU A 155 11.11 13.86 -17.79
N PRO A 156 11.99 12.84 -17.76
CA PRO A 156 12.30 12.03 -18.93
C PRO A 156 11.05 11.25 -19.38
N GLU A 157 10.94 11.03 -20.70
CA GLU A 157 9.86 10.26 -21.32
C GLU A 157 9.97 8.76 -21.04
#